data_AF-A0A3B9MHN5-F1
#
_entry.id   AF-A0A3B9MHN5-F1
#
_cell.length_a   1.000
_cell.length_b   1.000
_cell.length_c   1.000
_cell.angle_alpha   90.00
_cell.angle_beta   90.00
_cell.angle_gamma   90.00
#
_symmetry.space_group_name_H-M   'P 1'
#
loop_
_entity.id
_entity.type
_entity.pdbx_description
1 polymer ?
#
loop_
_entity_poly.entity_id
_entity_poly.type
_entity_poly.pdbx_seq_one_letter_code
_entity_poly.pdbx_strand_id
1 'polypeptide(L)' 'MEKDRSSPQLSRGEKETEAAATRLIEHIEEALAAVAIRSTTEVDSLEAIADRIERAARDLSVALRELAHERRNSQDSAE' A
#
# COMPACT_ATOMS: atom_id res chain seq x y z
N MET A 1 23.68 2.19 -31.49
CA MET A 1 23.19 3.08 -30.42
C MET A 1 21.67 2.97 -30.40
N GLU A 2 21.05 3.20 -29.23
CA GLU A 2 19.60 3.35 -29.01
C GLU A 2 18.81 2.02 -28.95
N LYS A 3 17.88 1.79 -28.02
CA LYS A 3 17.17 2.68 -27.09
C LYS A 3 17.28 2.14 -25.66
N ASP A 4 17.78 2.98 -24.76
CA ASP A 4 17.57 2.81 -23.33
C ASP A 4 16.05 2.82 -23.10
N ARG A 5 15.48 1.65 -22.79
CA ARG A 5 14.09 1.54 -22.33
C ARG A 5 14.07 2.09 -20.92
N SER A 6 14.12 3.42 -20.79
CA SER A 6 13.85 4.07 -19.52
C SER A 6 12.43 3.69 -19.14
N SER A 7 12.30 2.76 -18.19
CA SER A 7 11.01 2.42 -17.58
C SER A 7 10.33 3.73 -17.20
N PRO A 8 9.04 3.92 -17.54
CA PRO A 8 8.35 5.15 -17.17
C PRO A 8 8.49 5.34 -15.65
N GLN A 9 9.06 6.47 -15.26
CA GLN A 9 9.20 6.80 -13.85
C GLN A 9 7.79 6.93 -13.27
N LEU A 10 7.52 6.19 -12.19
CA LEU A 10 6.25 6.25 -11.48
C LEU A 10 5.92 7.70 -11.11
N SER A 11 4.67 8.08 -11.31
CA SER A 11 4.15 9.34 -10.81
C SER A 11 4.25 9.39 -9.28
N ARG A 12 4.08 10.58 -8.71
CA ARG A 12 4.04 10.72 -7.26
C ARG A 12 2.92 9.87 -6.63
N GLY A 13 1.69 9.97 -7.16
CA GLY A 13 0.55 9.18 -6.67
C GLY A 13 0.77 7.66 -6.84
N GLU A 14 1.48 7.23 -7.88
CA GLU A 14 1.86 5.83 -8.06
C GLU A 14 2.84 5.35 -6.99
N LYS A 15 3.87 6.15 -6.68
CA LYS A 15 4.82 5.85 -5.59
C LYS A 15 4.16 5.83 -4.22
N GLU A 16 3.26 6.77 -3.95
CA GLU A 16 2.54 6.84 -2.68
C GLU A 16 1.59 5.65 -2.51
N THR A 17 0.92 5.24 -3.60
CA THR A 17 0.08 4.03 -3.63
C THR A 17 0.92 2.77 -3.42
N GLU A 18 2.05 2.63 -4.11
CA GLU A 18 2.97 1.51 -3.95
C GLU A 18 3.48 1.42 -2.51
N ALA A 19 3.94 2.53 -1.94
CA ALA A 19 4.40 2.57 -0.55
C ALA A 19 3.31 2.20 0.46
N ALA A 20 2.06 2.64 0.24
CA ALA A 20 0.93 2.27 1.07
C ALA A 20 0.61 0.77 0.98
N ALA A 21 0.66 0.20 -0.23
CA ALA A 21 0.44 -1.23 -0.45
C ALA A 21 1.53 -2.08 0.20
N THR A 22 2.81 -1.70 0.06
CA THR A 22 3.94 -2.40 0.68
C THR A 22 3.81 -2.44 2.19
N ARG A 23 3.45 -1.32 2.84
CA ARG A 23 3.23 -1.29 4.30
C ARG A 23 2.09 -2.21 4.73
N LEU A 24 1.00 -2.28 3.96
CA LEU A 24 -0.10 -3.19 4.28
C LEU A 24 0.34 -4.65 4.19
N ILE A 25 1.15 -5.00 3.17
CA ILE A 25 1.71 -6.35 3.02
C ILE A 25 2.57 -6.71 4.23
N GLU A 26 3.46 -5.83 4.67
CA GLU A 26 4.33 -6.06 5.84
C GLU A 26 3.52 -6.37 7.11
N HIS A 27 2.43 -5.63 7.36
CA HIS A 27 1.56 -5.90 8.52
C HIS A 27 0.78 -7.21 8.40
N ILE A 28 0.38 -7.61 7.18
CA ILE A 28 -0.25 -8.91 6.95
C ILE A 28 0.74 -10.05 7.22
N GLU A 29 1.99 -9.91 6.76
CA GLU A 29 3.06 -10.88 7.03
C GLU A 29 3.36 -10.99 8.53
N GLU A 30 3.39 -9.86 9.24
CA GLU A 30 3.53 -9.81 10.70
C GLU A 30 2.39 -10.58 11.40
N ALA A 31 1.15 -10.37 10.97
CA ALA A 31 -0.01 -11.10 11.50
C ALA A 31 0.10 -12.61 11.30
N LEU A 32 0.51 -13.04 10.10
CA LEU A 32 0.69 -14.45 9.77
C LEU A 32 1.78 -15.09 10.64
N ALA A 33 2.89 -14.38 10.87
CA ALA A 33 3.95 -14.84 11.76
C ALA A 33 3.46 -14.99 13.21
N ALA A 34 2.74 -13.99 13.73
CA ALA A 34 2.19 -14.03 15.09
C ALA A 34 1.22 -15.22 15.28
N VAL A 35 0.34 -15.46 14.31
CA VAL A 35 -0.58 -16.63 14.33
C VAL A 35 0.19 -17.95 14.30
N ALA A 36 1.28 -18.03 13.53
CA ALA A 36 2.09 -19.24 13.42
C ALA A 36 2.80 -19.62 14.74
N ILE A 37 3.16 -18.64 15.57
CA ILE A 37 3.84 -18.85 16.87
C ILE A 37 2.92 -19.54 17.89
N ARG A 38 1.59 -19.46 17.75
CA ARG A 38 0.59 -20.10 18.62
C ARG A 38 0.78 -19.81 20.12
N SER A 39 1.36 -18.65 20.44
CA SER A 39 1.57 -18.19 21.82
C SER A 39 0.31 -17.48 22.32
N THR A 40 -0.20 -17.89 23.49
CA THR A 40 -1.35 -17.23 24.14
C THR A 40 -0.98 -15.95 24.87
N THR A 41 0.32 -15.62 24.94
CA THR A 41 0.83 -14.42 25.63
C THR A 41 0.77 -13.17 24.74
N GLU A 42 0.47 -13.33 23.45
CA GLU A 42 0.53 -12.27 22.44
C GLU A 42 -0.85 -11.81 21.95
N VAL A 43 -1.92 -12.05 22.71
CA VAL A 43 -3.28 -11.62 22.33
C VAL A 43 -3.35 -10.09 22.16
N ASP A 44 -2.79 -9.33 23.10
CA ASP A 44 -2.69 -7.87 22.99
C ASP A 44 -1.85 -7.44 21.76
N SER A 45 -0.89 -8.27 21.35
CA SER A 45 -0.10 -8.05 20.13
C SER A 45 -0.93 -8.28 18.87
N LEU A 46 -1.86 -9.24 18.87
CA LEU A 46 -2.76 -9.48 17.73
C LEU A 46 -3.75 -8.33 17.52
N GLU A 47 -4.30 -7.78 18.61
CA GLU A 47 -5.15 -6.58 18.53
C GLU A 47 -4.36 -5.39 17.97
N ALA A 48 -3.13 -5.16 18.46
CA ALA A 48 -2.28 -4.11 17.94
C ALA A 48 -1.91 -4.30 16.45
N ILE A 49 -1.69 -5.54 15.99
CA ILE A 49 -1.46 -5.84 14.57
C ILE A 49 -2.73 -5.58 13.76
N ALA A 50 -3.91 -5.95 14.26
CA ALA A 50 -5.18 -5.69 13.59
C ALA A 50 -5.42 -4.18 13.40
N ASP A 51 -5.15 -3.36 14.42
CA ASP A 51 -5.25 -1.90 14.34
C ASP A 51 -4.29 -1.31 13.29
N ARG A 52 -3.06 -1.85 13.19
CA ARG A 52 -2.09 -1.46 12.16
C ARG A 52 -2.58 -1.80 10.76
N ILE A 53 -3.12 -3.01 10.56
CA ILE A 53 -3.70 -3.43 9.30
C ILE A 53 -4.88 -2.53 8.90
N GLU A 54 -5.79 -2.24 9.83
CA GLU A 54 -6.94 -1.37 9.55
C GLU A 54 -6.47 0.02 9.07
N ARG A 55 -5.51 0.61 9.80
CA ARG A 55 -4.95 1.91 9.43
C ARG A 55 -4.29 1.88 8.05
N ALA A 56 -3.41 0.91 7.79
CA ALA A 56 -2.72 0.78 6.51
C ALA A 56 -3.69 0.53 5.35
N ALA A 57 -4.76 -0.24 5.56
CA ALA A 57 -5.79 -0.49 4.56
C ALA A 57 -6.59 0.78 4.23
N ARG A 58 -6.90 1.60 5.24
CA ARG A 58 -7.53 2.92 5.05
C ARG A 58 -6.62 3.85 4.26
N ASP A 59 -5.34 3.91 4.61
CA ASP A 59 -4.35 4.75 3.92
C ASP A 59 -4.21 4.34 2.44
N LEU A 60 -4.11 3.03 2.15
CA LEU A 60 -4.09 2.52 0.78
C LEU A 60 -5.37 2.85 0.02
N SER A 61 -6.53 2.74 0.67
CA SER A 61 -7.81 3.10 0.05
C SER A 61 -7.86 4.58 -0.36
N VAL A 62 -7.32 5.47 0.47
CA VAL A 62 -7.21 6.90 0.15
C VAL A 62 -6.26 7.11 -1.02
N ALA A 63 -5.04 6.57 -0.97
CA ALA A 63 -4.04 6.73 -2.03
C ALA A 63 -4.55 6.23 -3.39
N LEU A 64 -5.26 5.11 -3.43
CA LEU A 64 -5.87 4.59 -4.66
C LEU A 64 -6.95 5.52 -5.24
N ARG A 65 -7.76 6.15 -4.38
CA ARG A 65 -8.79 7.09 -4.82
C ARG A 65 -8.18 8.39 -5.35
N GLU A 66 -7.13 8.87 -4.70
CA GLU A 66 -6.35 10.03 -5.14
C GLU A 66 -5.69 9.77 -6.48
N LEU A 67 -4.98 8.64 -6.63
CA LEU A 67 -4.39 8.23 -7.90
C LEU A 67 -5.43 8.08 -9.01
N ALA A 68 -6.60 7.52 -8.70
CA ALA A 68 -7.69 7.44 -9.67
C ALA A 68 -8.22 8.81 -10.07
N HIS A 69 -8.26 9.78 -9.14
CA HIS A 69 -8.65 11.16 -9.43
C HIS A 69 -7.60 11.88 -10.30
N GLU A 70 -6.32 11.75 -9.98
CA GLU A 70 -5.21 12.27 -10.78
C GLU A 70 -5.26 11.76 -12.22
N ARG A 71 -5.50 10.45 -12.39
CA ARG A 71 -5.62 9.83 -13.72
C ARG A 71 -6.79 10.40 -14.53
N ARG A 72 -7.96 10.62 -13.91
CA ARG A 72 -9.10 11.25 -14.60
C ARG A 72 -8.79 12.68 -15.04
N ASN A 73 -8.28 13.51 -14.13
CA ASN A 73 -7.97 14.91 -14.45
C ASN A 73 -6.89 15.03 -15.54
N SER A 74 -5.96 14.08 -15.61
CA SER A 74 -4.93 14.03 -16.64
C SER A 74 -5.49 13.64 -18.02
N GLN A 75 -6.56 12.84 -18.06
CA GLN A 75 -7.27 12.49 -19.30
C GLN A 75 -8.11 13.66 -19.80
N ASP A 76 -8.85 14.32 -18.91
CA ASP A 76 -9.72 15.46 -19.25
C ASP A 76 -8.93 16.69 -19.72
N SER A 77 -7.66 16.83 -19.32
CA SER A 77 -6.77 17.92 -19.76
C SER A 77 -6.10 17.67 -21.12
N ALA A 78 -6.27 16.47 -21.68
CA ALA A 78 -5.69 16.05 -22.96
C ALA A 78 -6.69 16.09 -24.14
N GLU A 79 -7.98 16.35 -23.87
CA GLU A 79 -9.05 16.60 -24.84
C GLU A 79 -9.24 18.10 -25.12
#